data_AF-K0VZZ2-F1
#
_entry.id   AF-K0VZZ2-F1
#
_cell.length_a   1.000
_cell.length_b   1.000
_cell.length_c   1.000
_cell.angle_alpha   90.00
_cell.angle_beta   90.00
_cell.angle_gamma   90.00
#
_symmetry.space_group_name_H-M   'P 1'
#
loop_
_entity.id
_entity.type
_entity.pdbx_description
1 polymer ?
#
loop_
_entity_poly.entity_id
_entity_poly.type
_entity_poly.pdbx_seq_one_letter_code
_entity_poly.pdbx_strand_id
1 'polypeptide(L)'
;MLSGLSVFGLERYDELAYNKHRTFSEALKQGYDLVAGYGKPIWVAELGYQGGDAYMKPWIETATLKQSAFPNLQEVVYFNDRDVHAWPFNLGRPDWRVVESLAAN
;
A
#
# COMPACT_ATOMS: atom_id res chain seq x y z
N MET A 1 21.03 9.52 -2.46
CA MET A 1 20.63 8.28 -1.73
C MET A 1 19.22 8.50 -1.19
N LEU A 2 18.32 7.54 -1.37
CA LEU A 2 16.89 7.60 -0.99
C LEU A 2 16.53 6.49 0.00
N SER A 3 15.34 6.56 0.60
CA SER A 3 14.75 5.46 1.39
C SER A 3 13.55 4.87 0.64
N GLY A 4 13.57 3.56 0.40
CA GLY A 4 12.45 2.84 -0.22
C GLY A 4 11.62 2.12 0.84
N LEU A 5 10.29 2.18 0.71
CA LEU A 5 9.33 1.52 1.59
C LEU A 5 8.42 0.60 0.78
N SER A 6 8.12 -0.58 1.32
CA SER A 6 7.07 -1.47 0.81
C SER A 6 5.78 -1.20 1.58
N VAL A 7 4.69 -0.94 0.87
CA VAL A 7 3.39 -0.60 1.46
C VAL A 7 2.32 -1.47 0.81
N PHE A 8 1.78 -2.39 1.59
CA PHE A 8 0.75 -3.32 1.13
C PHE A 8 -0.51 -3.24 1.99
N GLY A 9 -1.67 -3.32 1.34
CA GLY A 9 -2.98 -3.36 1.99
C GLY A 9 -3.75 -4.61 1.61
N LEU A 10 -4.09 -5.45 2.59
CA LEU A 10 -4.97 -6.59 2.38
C LEU A 10 -6.13 -6.51 3.36
N GLU A 11 -7.36 -6.39 2.87
CA GLU A 11 -8.55 -6.18 3.70
C GLU A 11 -8.66 -7.19 4.85
N ARG A 12 -8.53 -8.48 4.53
CA ARG A 12 -8.63 -9.54 5.53
C ARG A 12 -7.46 -9.53 6.53
N TYR A 13 -6.27 -9.14 6.09
CA TYR A 13 -5.15 -8.97 7.01
C TYR A 13 -5.40 -7.82 7.96
N ASP A 14 -5.95 -6.72 7.45
CA ASP A 14 -6.23 -5.54 8.24
C ASP A 14 -7.28 -5.81 9.33
N GLU A 15 -8.34 -6.56 9.00
CA GLU A 15 -9.33 -7.06 9.97
C GLU A 15 -8.70 -7.91 11.07
N LEU A 16 -7.83 -8.85 10.70
CA LEU A 16 -7.24 -9.80 11.65
C LEU A 16 -6.14 -9.17 12.52
N ALA A 17 -5.34 -8.26 11.96
CA ALA A 17 -4.19 -7.66 12.63
C ALA A 17 -4.52 -6.35 13.37
N TYR A 18 -5.48 -5.57 12.88
CA TYR A 18 -5.77 -4.22 13.39
C TYR A 18 -7.25 -4.02 13.78
N ASN A 19 -8.12 -5.00 13.54
CA ASN A 19 -9.56 -4.89 13.80
C ASN A 19 -10.21 -3.67 13.13
N LYS A 20 -9.68 -3.28 11.96
CA LYS A 20 -10.18 -2.19 11.12
C LYS A 20 -9.62 -2.32 9.71
N HIS A 21 -10.23 -1.65 8.73
CA HIS A 21 -9.65 -1.47 7.40
C HIS A 21 -8.73 -0.26 7.39
N ARG A 22 -7.46 -0.43 6.99
CA ARG A 22 -6.51 0.69 6.93
C ARG A 22 -6.53 1.35 5.56
N THR A 23 -6.26 2.64 5.56
CA THR A 23 -5.97 3.44 4.37
C THR A 23 -4.50 3.37 3.98
N PHE A 24 -4.16 3.80 2.76
CA PHE A 24 -2.77 3.96 2.32
C PHE A 24 -1.94 4.80 3.31
N SER A 25 -2.48 5.94 3.75
CA SER A 25 -1.78 6.85 4.67
C SER A 25 -1.50 6.22 6.02
N GLU A 26 -2.42 5.42 6.56
CA GLU A 26 -2.20 4.69 7.80
C GLU A 26 -1.16 3.57 7.65
N ALA A 27 -1.17 2.86 6.52
CA ALA A 27 -0.19 1.82 6.24
C ALA A 27 1.22 2.39 6.02
N LEU A 28 1.33 3.53 5.32
CA LEU A 28 2.60 4.22 5.06
C LEU A 28 3.21 4.82 6.34
N LYS A 29 2.39 5.36 7.24
CA LYS A 29 2.84 6.23 8.33
C LYS A 29 3.98 5.62 9.17
N GLN A 30 3.85 4.36 9.56
CA GLN A 30 4.87 3.70 10.39
C GLN A 30 6.24 3.67 9.69
N GLY A 31 6.28 3.24 8.43
CA GLY A 31 7.53 3.19 7.65
C GLY A 31 8.09 4.59 7.39
N TYR A 32 7.22 5.55 7.09
CA TYR A 32 7.61 6.94 6.88
C TYR A 32 8.26 7.55 8.12
N ASP A 33 7.62 7.43 9.29
CA ASP A 33 8.11 8.01 10.55
C ASP A 33 9.52 7.49 10.91
N LEU A 34 9.82 6.23 10.59
CA LEU A 34 11.12 5.62 10.85
C LEU A 34 12.26 6.21 10.01
N VAL A 35 11.97 6.68 8.80
CA VAL A 35 13.01 7.14 7.84
C VAL A 35 12.98 8.64 7.58
N ALA A 36 11.92 9.34 7.97
CA ALA A 36 11.74 10.78 7.74
C ALA A 36 12.86 11.62 8.39
N GLY A 37 13.34 11.21 9.56
CA GLY A 37 14.43 11.89 10.28
C GLY A 37 15.77 11.89 9.54
N TYR A 38 15.95 11.04 8.53
CA TYR A 38 17.18 11.03 7.73
C TYR A 38 17.27 12.17 6.70
N GLY A 39 16.20 12.94 6.51
CA GLY A 39 16.18 14.10 5.59
C GLY A 39 16.39 13.71 4.12
N LYS A 40 16.11 12.45 3.76
CA LYS A 40 16.24 11.94 2.39
C LYS A 40 14.87 11.86 1.70
N PRO A 41 14.82 11.95 0.36
CA PRO A 41 13.64 11.56 -0.40
C PRO A 41 13.19 10.14 -0.05
N ILE A 42 11.87 9.96 0.07
CA ILE A 42 11.24 8.67 0.38
C ILE A 42 10.40 8.25 -0.81
N TRP A 43 10.53 6.99 -1.20
CA TRP A 43 9.71 6.34 -2.21
C TRP A 43 8.90 5.23 -1.55
N VAL A 44 7.64 5.10 -1.93
CA VAL A 44 6.98 3.80 -1.84
C VAL A 44 7.47 3.01 -3.05
N ALA A 45 8.45 2.15 -2.82
CA ALA A 45 9.10 1.37 -3.86
C ALA A 45 8.22 0.20 -4.34
N GLU A 46 7.32 -0.25 -3.47
CA GLU A 46 6.36 -1.32 -3.77
C GLU A 46 5.02 -0.94 -3.14
N LEU A 47 4.01 -0.75 -3.98
CA LEU A 47 2.62 -0.57 -3.59
C LEU A 47 1.79 -1.73 -4.12
N GLY A 48 0.94 -2.31 -3.26
CA GLY A 48 -0.11 -3.24 -3.67
C GLY A 48 -1.28 -3.19 -2.71
N TYR A 49 -2.50 -3.40 -3.20
CA TYR A 49 -3.67 -3.52 -2.35
C TYR A 49 -4.71 -4.48 -2.93
N GLN A 50 -5.40 -5.21 -2.06
CA GLN A 50 -6.42 -6.19 -2.43
C GLN A 50 -7.54 -6.23 -1.38
N GLY A 51 -8.80 -6.21 -1.85
CA GLY A 51 -10.00 -6.28 -1.02
C GLY A 51 -11.25 -6.00 -1.85
N GLY A 52 -12.38 -5.74 -1.19
CA GLY A 52 -13.59 -5.22 -1.83
C GLY A 52 -13.48 -3.74 -2.23
N ASP A 53 -14.43 -3.26 -3.04
CA ASP A 53 -14.42 -1.87 -3.54
C ASP A 53 -14.38 -0.82 -2.42
N ALA A 54 -15.11 -1.06 -1.32
CA ALA A 54 -15.12 -0.16 -0.18
C ALA A 54 -13.73 -0.07 0.51
N TYR A 55 -12.98 -1.16 0.51
CA TYR A 55 -11.61 -1.21 1.03
C TYR A 55 -10.62 -0.53 0.07
N MET A 56 -10.72 -0.82 -1.23
CA MET A 56 -9.75 -0.35 -2.22
C MET A 56 -9.94 1.11 -2.61
N LYS A 57 -11.16 1.64 -2.57
CA LYS A 57 -11.46 3.01 -3.00
C LYS A 57 -10.59 4.07 -2.30
N PRO A 58 -10.44 4.09 -0.95
CA PRO A 58 -9.53 5.02 -0.29
C PRO A 58 -8.07 4.89 -0.74
N TRP A 59 -7.61 3.67 -1.05
CA TRP A 59 -6.25 3.45 -1.55
C TRP A 59 -6.05 4.05 -2.94
N ILE A 60 -6.99 3.80 -3.86
CA ILE A 60 -7.00 4.35 -5.21
C ILE A 60 -6.99 5.89 -5.16
N GLU A 61 -7.80 6.47 -4.28
CA GLU A 61 -7.94 7.92 -4.15
C GLU A 61 -6.71 8.62 -3.54
N THR A 62 -5.94 7.94 -2.68
CA THR A 62 -4.91 8.60 -1.86
C THR A 62 -3.47 8.21 -2.19
N ALA A 63 -3.24 7.05 -2.81
CA ALA A 63 -1.89 6.54 -3.06
C ALA A 63 -1.06 7.43 -4.02
N THR A 64 -1.71 8.17 -4.92
CA THR A 64 -1.04 9.04 -5.89
C THR A 64 -1.06 10.52 -5.51
N LEU A 65 -1.72 10.87 -4.40
CA LEU A 65 -1.82 12.25 -3.94
C LEU A 65 -0.60 12.69 -3.15
N LYS A 66 -0.15 13.92 -3.39
CA LYS A 66 0.77 14.61 -2.49
C LYS A 66 0.03 14.97 -1.21
N GLN A 67 0.45 14.39 -0.09
CA GLN A 67 -0.15 14.63 1.21
C GLN A 67 0.82 15.45 2.07
N SER A 68 0.32 16.53 2.68
CA SER A 68 1.12 17.39 3.56
C SER A 68 1.68 16.66 4.79
N ALA A 69 1.05 15.55 5.18
CA ALA A 69 1.53 14.66 6.23
C ALA A 69 2.83 13.90 5.87
N PHE A 70 3.13 13.76 4.57
CA PHE A 70 4.29 13.02 4.06
C PHE A 70 5.16 13.91 3.14
N PRO A 71 5.71 15.02 3.64
CA PRO A 71 6.41 16.02 2.80
C PRO A 71 7.62 15.47 2.02
N ASN A 72 8.24 14.40 2.50
CA ASN A 72 9.41 13.79 1.85
C ASN A 72 9.05 12.64 0.89
N LEU A 73 7.77 12.25 0.79
CA LEU A 73 7.32 11.25 -0.18
C LEU A 73 7.35 11.85 -1.59
N GLN A 74 8.17 11.29 -2.46
CA GLN A 74 8.35 11.80 -3.83
C GLN A 74 7.66 10.94 -4.87
N GLU A 75 7.71 9.63 -4.73
CA GLU A 75 7.23 8.68 -5.74
C GLU A 75 6.54 7.48 -5.09
N VAL A 76 5.62 6.90 -5.83
CA VAL A 76 4.88 5.69 -5.47
C VAL A 76 4.88 4.75 -6.67
N VAL A 77 5.46 3.57 -6.50
CA VAL A 77 5.66 2.57 -7.56
C VAL A 77 4.78 1.37 -7.27
N TYR A 78 3.93 1.00 -8.23
CA TYR A 78 3.00 -0.12 -8.08
C TYR A 78 3.67 -1.46 -8.40
N PHE A 79 3.57 -2.43 -7.49
CA PHE A 79 4.07 -3.79 -7.67
C PHE A 79 2.96 -4.66 -8.26
N ASN A 80 2.94 -4.76 -9.59
CA ASN A 80 1.86 -5.40 -10.34
C ASN A 80 2.07 -6.92 -10.53
N ASP A 81 2.23 -7.67 -9.44
CA ASP A 81 2.37 -9.13 -9.47
C ASP A 81 1.75 -9.77 -8.21
N ARG A 82 1.73 -11.09 -8.14
CA ARG A 82 1.41 -11.82 -6.92
C ARG A 82 2.56 -11.71 -5.92
N ASP A 83 2.25 -11.57 -4.64
CA ASP A 83 3.27 -11.59 -3.58
C ASP A 83 4.11 -12.88 -3.65
N VAL A 84 5.41 -12.75 -3.41
CA VAL A 84 6.33 -13.89 -3.39
C VAL A 84 6.27 -14.64 -2.06
N HIS A 85 5.88 -13.97 -0.98
CA HIS A 85 5.84 -14.50 0.38
C HIS A 85 4.41 -14.81 0.84
N ALA A 86 4.26 -15.89 1.60
CA ALA A 86 3.01 -16.18 2.26
C ALA A 86 2.79 -15.17 3.40
N TRP A 87 1.62 -14.56 3.41
CA TRP A 87 1.20 -13.64 4.46
C TRP A 87 0.75 -14.39 5.72
N PRO A 88 0.84 -13.76 6.91
CA PRO A 88 0.36 -14.32 8.17
C PRO A 88 -1.12 -14.73 8.11
N PHE A 89 -1.57 -15.45 9.15
CA PHE A 89 -2.97 -15.92 9.29
C PHE A 89 -3.46 -16.84 8.17
N ASN A 90 -2.55 -17.56 7.50
CA ASN A 90 -2.86 -18.46 6.39
C ASN A 90 -3.53 -17.76 5.19
N LEU A 91 -3.26 -16.47 4.99
CA LEU A 91 -3.83 -15.69 3.88
C LEU A 91 -3.19 -15.99 2.52
N GLY A 92 -2.21 -16.90 2.48
CA GLY A 92 -1.54 -17.31 1.26
C GLY A 92 -0.70 -16.18 0.67
N ARG A 93 -0.63 -16.10 -0.66
CA ARG A 93 0.11 -15.07 -1.40
C ARG A 93 -0.89 -14.15 -2.08
N PRO A 94 -1.11 -12.93 -1.56
CA PRO A 94 -2.06 -11.98 -2.13
C PRO A 94 -1.72 -11.64 -3.58
N ASP A 95 -2.73 -11.22 -4.32
CA ASP A 95 -2.61 -10.86 -5.72
C ASP A 95 -2.77 -9.36 -5.86
N TRP A 96 -1.66 -8.67 -6.12
CA TRP A 96 -1.63 -7.21 -6.21
C TRP A 96 -1.94 -6.71 -7.61
N ARG A 97 -2.17 -7.59 -8.59
CA ARG A 97 -2.34 -7.16 -9.98
C ARG A 97 -3.58 -6.29 -10.13
N VAL A 98 -3.39 -5.15 -10.81
CA VAL A 98 -4.51 -4.37 -11.33
C VAL A 98 -5.13 -5.17 -12.47
N VAL A 99 -6.33 -5.71 -12.23
CA VAL A 99 -7.16 -6.27 -13.29
C VAL A 99 -8.04 -5.17 -13.85
N GLU A 100 -7.83 -4.79 -15.11
CA GLU A 100 -8.89 -4.15 -15.87
C GLU A 100 -10.05 -5.15 -15.92
N SER A 101 -11.17 -4.83 -15.29
CA SER A 101 -12.42 -5.41 -15.74
C SER A 101 -12.55 -4.96 -17.19
N LEU A 102 -12.31 -5.86 -18.15
CA LEU A 102 -12.85 -5.72 -19.49
C LEU A 102 -14.36 -5.61 -19.28
N ALA A 103 -14.86 -4.37 -19.19
CA ALA A 103 -16.28 -4.12 -19.24
C ALA A 103 -16.75 -4.77 -20.54
N ALA A 104 -17.55 -5.83 -20.39
CA ALA A 104 -18.20 -6.48 -21.50
C ALA A 104 -18.94 -5.40 -22.31
N ASN A 105 -18.64 -5.35 -23.61
CA ASN A 105 -19.44 -4.62 -24.59
C ASN A 105 -20.90 -5.10 -24.57
#